data_AF-A0A1H6F0I6-F1
#
_entry.id   AF-A0A1H6F0I6-F1
#
_cell.length_a   1.000
_cell.length_b   1.000
_cell.length_c   1.000
_cell.angle_alpha   90.00
_cell.angle_beta   90.00
_cell.angle_gamma   90.00
#
_symmetry.space_group_name_H-M   'P 1'
#
loop_
_entity.id
_entity.type
_entity.pdbx_description
1 polymer ?
#
loop_
_entity_poly.entity_id
_entity_poly.type
_entity_poly.pdbx_seq_one_letter_code
_entity_poly.pdbx_strand_id
1 'polypeptide(L)'
;MVATSTGLLAVPARAATPQFAAPPTLVGIRATHHHGLDRLVFEFRGRVPTQRDVRYVSRLIADGSGRQVNAVGDALLQIRFGRADGHDRHGNVTYGPARRTYALPGVIQVVSTGNFESTLTFGAGLAKTVPYRVYTLTRPSRVVVDLVTRYRTVPARAYFLNTAAYNTGRRPYTTAVQRPVIPPATAYGALQRLFAGPTQTEKAQGLRFVSSKATGFSKLTVKHGIARVYLTGRVTGGGSAFTIADEIRPTLKQFPSIKWVKIYDAAGTTQQPTGHSDSIPQSLEP
;
A
#
# COMPACT_ATOMS: atom_id res chain seq x y z
N MET A 1 0.15 -5.40 88.41
CA MET A 1 -0.18 -6.74 87.88
C MET A 1 -0.44 -6.56 86.38
N VAL A 2 0.10 -7.48 85.57
CA VAL A 2 0.55 -7.32 84.18
C VAL A 2 -0.56 -6.97 83.18
N ALA A 3 -0.32 -5.98 82.31
CA ALA A 3 -1.12 -5.70 81.11
C ALA A 3 -0.64 -6.59 79.95
N THR A 4 -1.52 -7.44 79.42
CA THR A 4 -1.25 -8.31 78.27
C THR A 4 -1.69 -7.61 76.98
N SER A 5 -0.74 -7.01 76.29
CA SER A 5 -0.91 -6.52 74.92
C SER A 5 -0.85 -7.69 73.93
N THR A 6 -1.97 -7.91 73.24
CA THR A 6 -2.14 -8.88 72.16
C THR A 6 -1.47 -8.35 70.89
N GLY A 7 -0.34 -8.95 70.49
CA GLY A 7 0.32 -8.65 69.22
C GLY A 7 -0.26 -9.48 68.08
N LEU A 8 -1.11 -8.87 67.25
CA LEU A 8 -1.48 -9.43 65.94
C LEU A 8 -0.28 -9.30 64.99
N LEU A 9 0.32 -10.43 64.62
CA LEU A 9 1.32 -10.50 63.55
C LEU A 9 0.63 -10.21 62.20
N ALA A 10 0.85 -9.03 61.66
CA ALA A 10 0.46 -8.70 60.29
C ALA A 10 1.39 -9.45 59.31
N VAL A 11 0.83 -10.45 58.61
CA VAL A 11 1.52 -11.11 57.49
C VAL A 11 1.61 -10.10 56.34
N PRO A 12 2.79 -9.82 55.76
CA PRO A 12 2.87 -8.91 54.63
C PRO A 12 2.10 -9.50 53.45
N ALA A 13 1.11 -8.74 52.95
CA ALA A 13 0.42 -9.09 51.72
C ALA A 13 1.45 -9.16 50.58
N ARG A 14 1.61 -10.35 49.99
CA ARG A 14 2.45 -10.55 48.82
C ARG A 14 1.88 -9.70 47.69
N ALA A 15 2.58 -8.62 47.34
CA ALA A 15 2.22 -7.80 46.19
C ALA A 15 2.12 -8.72 44.96
N ALA A 16 0.92 -8.82 44.39
CA ALA A 16 0.73 -9.53 43.14
C ALA A 16 1.64 -8.86 42.09
N THR A 17 2.51 -9.65 41.47
CA THR A 17 3.25 -9.20 40.28
C THR A 17 2.22 -8.70 39.26
N PRO A 18 2.39 -7.50 38.68
CA PRO A 18 1.46 -7.03 37.67
C PRO A 18 1.45 -8.04 36.53
N GLN A 19 0.35 -8.79 36.41
CA GLN A 19 0.13 -9.68 35.29
C GLN A 19 0.12 -8.80 34.04
N PHE A 20 1.17 -8.88 33.23
CA PHE A 20 1.23 -8.13 31.98
C PHE A 20 0.03 -8.54 31.15
N ALA A 21 -0.95 -7.64 31.03
CA ALA A 21 -2.14 -7.89 30.24
C ALA A 21 -1.69 -8.20 28.81
N ALA A 22 -2.14 -9.35 28.28
CA ALA A 22 -1.77 -9.85 26.95
C ALA A 22 -1.85 -8.71 25.91
N PRO A 23 -0.84 -8.54 25.06
CA PRO A 23 -0.83 -7.46 24.06
C PRO A 23 -2.06 -7.55 23.14
N PRO A 24 -2.60 -6.41 22.67
CA PRO A 24 -3.68 -6.41 21.70
C PRO A 24 -3.20 -7.00 20.37
N THR A 25 -4.03 -7.86 19.77
CA THR A 25 -3.74 -8.48 18.47
C THR A 25 -4.43 -7.70 17.36
N LEU A 26 -3.68 -7.23 16.36
CA LEU A 26 -4.23 -6.62 15.15
C LEU A 26 -4.96 -7.68 14.32
N VAL A 27 -6.24 -7.49 14.07
CA VAL A 27 -7.11 -8.45 13.36
C VAL A 27 -7.64 -7.91 12.04
N GLY A 28 -7.47 -6.62 11.76
CA GLY A 28 -7.95 -6.05 10.51
C GLY A 28 -7.35 -4.70 10.17
N ILE A 29 -7.18 -4.46 8.88
CA ILE A 29 -6.84 -3.15 8.33
C ILE A 29 -7.83 -2.86 7.22
N ARG A 30 -8.57 -1.76 7.32
CA ARG A 30 -9.56 -1.34 6.34
C ARG A 30 -9.37 0.13 6.03
N ALA A 31 -9.63 0.53 4.79
CA ALA A 31 -9.74 1.95 4.43
C ALA A 31 -11.03 2.20 3.66
N THR A 32 -11.67 3.33 3.93
CA THR A 32 -12.88 3.77 3.22
C THR A 32 -12.85 5.28 2.97
N HIS A 33 -13.60 5.74 1.99
CA HIS A 33 -13.79 7.16 1.73
C HIS A 33 -15.11 7.62 2.36
N HIS A 34 -15.06 8.76 3.04
CA HIS A 34 -16.21 9.53 3.51
C HIS A 34 -16.13 10.94 2.91
N HIS A 35 -17.17 11.75 3.08
CA HIS A 35 -17.22 13.10 2.52
C HIS A 35 -16.01 13.96 2.96
N GLY A 36 -15.06 14.14 2.03
CA GLY A 36 -13.84 14.94 2.24
C GLY A 36 -12.76 14.29 3.10
N LEU A 37 -12.85 13.00 3.43
CA LEU A 37 -11.81 12.29 4.16
C LEU A 37 -11.67 10.83 3.75
N ASP A 38 -10.45 10.32 3.79
CA ASP A 38 -10.17 8.89 3.76
C ASP A 38 -9.93 8.42 5.19
N ARG A 39 -10.61 7.36 5.60
CA ARG A 39 -10.48 6.78 6.94
C ARG A 39 -9.74 5.46 6.85
N LEU A 40 -8.54 5.39 7.42
CA LEU A 40 -7.76 4.16 7.59
C LEU A 40 -7.94 3.65 9.02
N VAL A 41 -8.40 2.40 9.16
CA VAL A 41 -8.73 1.77 10.44
C VAL A 41 -7.89 0.53 10.65
N PHE A 42 -7.27 0.46 11.83
CA PHE A 42 -6.59 -0.71 12.36
C PHE A 42 -7.43 -1.27 13.52
N GLU A 43 -8.00 -2.45 13.34
CA GLU A 43 -8.88 -3.11 14.30
C GLU A 43 -8.11 -4.13 15.15
N PHE A 44 -8.28 -4.08 16.46
CA PHE A 44 -7.57 -4.92 17.41
C PHE A 44 -8.54 -5.76 18.24
N ARG A 45 -8.17 -7.02 18.47
CA ARG A 45 -8.73 -7.85 19.53
C ARG A 45 -8.05 -7.50 20.84
N GLY A 46 -8.85 -7.36 21.90
CA GLY A 46 -8.38 -6.89 23.21
C GLY A 46 -8.46 -5.37 23.33
N ARG A 47 -7.51 -4.77 24.05
CA ARG A 47 -7.46 -3.31 24.26
C ARG A 47 -6.99 -2.56 23.01
N VAL A 48 -7.07 -1.23 23.03
CA VAL A 48 -6.38 -0.39 22.05
C VAL A 48 -4.87 -0.36 22.38
N PRO A 49 -3.94 -0.45 21.41
CA PRO A 49 -2.51 -0.28 21.66
C PRO A 49 -2.22 1.06 22.32
N THR A 50 -1.49 1.08 23.43
CA THR A 50 -1.19 2.31 24.18
C THR A 50 -0.15 3.17 23.48
N GLN A 51 0.83 2.53 22.83
CA GLN A 51 1.87 3.19 22.05
C GLN A 51 1.46 3.26 20.58
N ARG A 52 1.28 4.48 20.07
CA ARG A 52 0.87 4.77 18.69
C ARG A 52 1.73 5.93 18.19
N ASP A 53 2.44 5.73 17.10
CA ASP A 53 3.24 6.76 16.44
C ASP A 53 2.81 6.83 14.97
N VAL A 54 2.44 8.01 14.52
CA VAL A 54 1.99 8.25 13.14
C VAL A 54 2.66 9.51 12.65
N ARG A 55 3.46 9.40 11.59
CA ARG A 55 4.27 10.50 11.08
C ARG A 55 4.60 10.34 9.60
N TYR A 56 4.79 11.45 8.92
CA TYR A 56 5.32 11.45 7.56
C TYR A 56 6.81 11.09 7.56
N VAL A 57 7.23 10.32 6.56
CA VAL A 57 8.63 9.88 6.37
C VAL A 57 9.04 10.01 4.91
N SER A 58 10.34 10.17 4.66
CA SER A 58 10.87 10.18 3.29
C SER A 58 11.02 8.78 2.69
N ARG A 59 11.21 7.76 3.54
CA ARG A 59 11.38 6.36 3.15
C ARG A 59 10.77 5.45 4.21
N LEU A 60 10.22 4.31 3.78
CA LEU A 60 9.78 3.25 4.66
C LEU A 60 10.90 2.21 4.78
N ILE A 61 11.26 1.87 6.01
CA ILE A 61 12.32 0.91 6.32
C ILE A 61 11.68 -0.29 7.02
N ALA A 62 12.09 -1.49 6.63
CA ALA A 62 11.63 -2.71 7.26
C ALA A 62 12.30 -2.93 8.60
N ASP A 63 11.50 -3.28 9.61
CA ASP A 63 12.00 -3.55 10.96
C ASP A 63 12.93 -4.78 10.93
N GLY A 64 13.96 -4.77 11.77
CA GLY A 64 14.99 -5.82 11.87
C GLY A 64 15.98 -5.85 10.71
N SER A 65 15.51 -5.84 9.45
CA SER A 65 16.38 -5.97 8.26
C SER A 65 17.01 -4.68 7.76
N GLY A 66 16.43 -3.51 8.08
CA GLY A 66 16.88 -2.21 7.58
C GLY A 66 16.64 -1.98 6.07
N ARG A 67 16.00 -2.92 5.36
CA ARG A 67 15.75 -2.80 3.93
C ARG A 67 14.63 -1.81 3.64
N GLN A 68 14.78 -1.04 2.55
CA GLN A 68 13.71 -0.16 2.10
C GLN A 68 12.49 -0.96 1.60
N VAL A 69 11.29 -0.56 2.03
CA VAL A 69 10.00 -1.07 1.55
C VAL A 69 9.33 0.01 0.71
N ASN A 70 8.81 -0.36 -0.46
CA ASN A 70 8.13 0.60 -1.33
C ASN A 70 6.62 0.52 -1.15
N ALA A 71 5.99 1.68 -0.91
CA ALA A 71 4.56 1.89 -1.05
C ALA A 71 4.33 2.92 -2.16
N VAL A 72 3.25 2.75 -2.92
CA VAL A 72 2.96 3.67 -4.03
C VAL A 72 2.22 4.92 -3.53
N GLY A 73 2.76 6.10 -3.86
CA GLY A 73 2.18 7.41 -3.57
C GLY A 73 3.24 8.52 -3.59
N ASP A 74 2.80 9.77 -3.57
CA ASP A 74 3.65 10.97 -3.51
C ASP A 74 4.07 11.32 -2.08
N ALA A 75 3.38 10.78 -1.08
CA ALA A 75 3.75 10.92 0.33
C ALA A 75 3.66 9.57 1.05
N LEU A 76 4.53 9.37 2.05
CA LEU A 76 4.59 8.15 2.86
C LEU A 76 4.29 8.49 4.32
N LEU A 77 3.23 7.89 4.86
CA LEU A 77 2.86 8.00 6.27
C LEU A 77 3.22 6.69 6.97
N GLN A 78 4.14 6.73 7.93
CA GLN A 78 4.45 5.60 8.80
C GLN A 78 3.40 5.53 9.92
N ILE A 79 2.92 4.33 10.21
CA ILE A 79 2.03 4.02 11.33
C ILE A 79 2.66 2.90 12.15
N ARG A 80 2.94 3.16 13.42
CA ARG A 80 3.59 2.22 14.32
C ARG A 80 2.76 1.99 15.58
N PHE A 81 2.62 0.72 15.96
CA PHE A 81 1.96 0.29 17.18
C PHE A 81 2.94 -0.50 18.04
N GLY A 82 3.26 0.04 19.22
CA GLY A 82 4.11 -0.65 20.19
C GLY A 82 3.29 -1.54 21.11
N ARG A 83 3.91 -2.63 21.58
CA ARG A 83 3.31 -3.64 22.45
C ARG A 83 2.02 -4.23 21.87
N ALA A 84 2.04 -4.58 20.59
CA ALA A 84 0.92 -5.15 19.86
C ALA A 84 1.36 -6.32 18.99
N ASP A 85 0.48 -7.32 18.83
CA ASP A 85 0.76 -8.52 18.06
C ASP A 85 0.10 -8.50 16.70
N GLY A 86 0.81 -8.99 15.69
CA GLY A 86 0.31 -9.15 14.32
C GLY A 86 -0.02 -10.60 13.94
N HIS A 87 0.06 -11.51 14.90
CA HIS A 87 -0.08 -12.94 14.68
C HIS A 87 -0.89 -13.63 15.79
N ASP A 88 -1.39 -14.83 15.49
CA ASP A 88 -2.01 -15.70 16.47
C ASP A 88 -0.97 -16.55 17.23
N ARG A 89 -1.43 -17.38 18.16
CA ARG A 89 -0.56 -18.27 18.96
C ARG A 89 0.23 -19.30 18.14
N HIS A 90 -0.14 -19.52 16.88
CA HIS A 90 0.55 -20.45 15.98
C HIS A 90 1.50 -19.70 15.01
N GLY A 91 1.64 -18.38 15.15
CA GLY A 91 2.48 -17.55 14.29
C GLY A 91 1.80 -17.10 12.99
N ASN A 92 0.52 -17.37 12.79
CA ASN A 92 -0.19 -16.95 11.57
C ASN A 92 -0.53 -15.47 11.61
N VAL A 93 -0.29 -14.74 10.52
CA VAL A 93 -0.67 -13.32 10.40
C VAL A 93 -2.19 -13.16 10.50
N THR A 94 -2.64 -12.30 11.43
CA THR A 94 -4.07 -12.15 11.77
C THR A 94 -4.78 -11.00 11.06
N TYR A 95 -4.05 -10.10 10.40
CA TYR A 95 -4.60 -8.88 9.82
C TYR A 95 -4.73 -8.92 8.29
N GLY A 96 -4.34 -10.03 7.65
CA GLY A 96 -4.42 -10.27 6.21
C GLY A 96 -3.13 -9.94 5.44
N PRO A 97 -3.18 -9.64 4.13
CA PRO A 97 -2.00 -9.59 3.26
C PRO A 97 -1.01 -8.48 3.64
N ALA A 98 0.30 -8.68 3.44
CA ALA A 98 1.31 -7.66 3.74
C ALA A 98 1.16 -6.36 2.92
N ARG A 99 0.51 -6.41 1.74
CA ARG A 99 0.32 -5.26 0.85
C ARG A 99 -1.14 -5.13 0.44
N ARG A 100 -1.73 -3.96 0.72
CA ARG A 100 -3.12 -3.64 0.39
C ARG A 100 -3.24 -2.42 -0.50
N THR A 101 -3.98 -2.54 -1.59
CA THR A 101 -4.28 -1.41 -2.48
C THR A 101 -5.72 -0.99 -2.33
N TYR A 102 -5.95 0.32 -2.34
CA TYR A 102 -7.25 0.93 -2.16
C TYR A 102 -7.55 1.90 -3.32
N ALA A 103 -8.80 1.88 -3.78
CA ALA A 103 -9.29 2.78 -4.82
C ALA A 103 -9.88 4.08 -4.22
N LEU A 104 -9.14 4.72 -3.30
CA LEU A 104 -9.59 5.93 -2.59
C LEU A 104 -8.83 7.18 -3.05
N PRO A 105 -9.41 8.39 -2.92
CA PRO A 105 -8.78 9.64 -3.35
C PRO A 105 -7.36 9.86 -2.81
N GLY A 106 -7.14 9.64 -1.51
CA GLY A 106 -5.86 9.86 -0.83
C GLY A 106 -5.08 8.59 -0.56
N VAL A 107 -5.66 7.61 0.13
CA VAL A 107 -4.96 6.36 0.46
C VAL A 107 -4.88 5.48 -0.78
N ILE A 108 -3.67 5.28 -1.29
CA ILE A 108 -3.41 4.44 -2.46
C ILE A 108 -3.08 3.01 -2.01
N GLN A 109 -2.17 2.89 -1.04
CA GLN A 109 -1.62 1.60 -0.67
C GLN A 109 -1.18 1.57 0.79
N VAL A 110 -1.34 0.44 1.46
CA VAL A 110 -0.80 0.18 2.81
C VAL A 110 0.07 -1.06 2.75
N VAL A 111 1.31 -0.95 3.22
CA VAL A 111 2.30 -2.03 3.30
C VAL A 111 2.68 -2.30 4.74
N SER A 112 2.84 -3.57 5.11
CA SER A 112 3.52 -3.97 6.34
C SER A 112 5.01 -3.81 6.14
N THR A 113 5.68 -3.09 7.04
CA THR A 113 7.13 -2.92 7.04
C THR A 113 7.80 -3.73 8.14
N GLY A 114 7.05 -4.20 9.14
CA GLY A 114 7.61 -5.11 10.12
C GLY A 114 6.64 -5.52 11.22
N ASN A 115 7.00 -6.63 11.85
CA ASN A 115 6.47 -7.09 13.13
C ASN A 115 7.66 -7.64 13.91
N PHE A 116 8.35 -6.77 14.65
CA PHE A 116 9.57 -7.12 15.38
C PHE A 116 9.51 -6.54 16.81
N GLU A 117 10.02 -7.26 17.81
CA GLU A 117 10.07 -6.80 19.21
C GLU A 117 8.72 -6.24 19.74
N SER A 118 7.61 -6.93 19.45
CA SER A 118 6.25 -6.50 19.81
C SER A 118 5.84 -5.14 19.20
N THR A 119 6.44 -4.76 18.08
CA THR A 119 6.15 -3.52 17.35
C THR A 119 5.66 -3.84 15.95
N LEU A 120 4.46 -3.35 15.63
CA LEU A 120 3.91 -3.42 14.28
C LEU A 120 4.15 -2.11 13.55
N THR A 121 4.75 -2.18 12.36
CA THR A 121 5.00 -1.00 11.53
C THR A 121 4.36 -1.16 10.16
N PHE A 122 3.65 -0.13 9.73
CA PHE A 122 3.01 -0.01 8.43
C PHE A 122 3.41 1.28 7.76
N GLY A 123 3.38 1.27 6.42
CA GLY A 123 3.48 2.47 5.60
C GLY A 123 2.25 2.64 4.73
N ALA A 124 1.63 3.81 4.77
CA ALA A 124 0.58 4.22 3.84
C ALA A 124 1.19 5.12 2.76
N GLY A 125 1.11 4.69 1.51
CA GLY A 125 1.36 5.52 0.34
C GLY A 125 0.11 6.34 0.01
N LEU A 126 0.28 7.66 -0.02
CA LEU A 126 -0.78 8.64 -0.23
C LEU A 126 -0.59 9.39 -1.54
N ALA A 127 -1.70 9.80 -2.16
CA ALA A 127 -1.70 10.60 -3.39
C ALA A 127 -1.03 11.97 -3.22
N LYS A 128 -0.99 12.52 -1.99
CA LYS A 128 -0.22 13.71 -1.59
C LYS A 128 -0.18 13.82 -0.06
N THR A 129 0.69 14.67 0.46
CA THR A 129 0.65 15.07 1.89
C THR A 129 -0.63 15.81 2.19
N VAL A 130 -1.29 15.43 3.29
CA VAL A 130 -2.55 16.02 3.78
C VAL A 130 -2.56 16.08 5.30
N PRO A 131 -3.34 16.98 5.91
CA PRO A 131 -3.62 16.90 7.34
C PRO A 131 -4.27 15.56 7.70
N TYR A 132 -3.90 15.01 8.85
CA TYR A 132 -4.53 13.81 9.40
C TYR A 132 -4.84 13.96 10.88
N ARG A 133 -5.79 13.16 11.36
CA ARG A 133 -6.13 13.01 12.78
C ARG A 133 -6.06 11.56 13.18
N VAL A 134 -5.40 11.28 14.30
CA VAL A 134 -5.36 9.94 14.91
C VAL A 134 -6.22 9.93 16.16
N TYR A 135 -7.11 8.95 16.27
CA TYR A 135 -7.92 8.75 17.46
C TYR A 135 -8.31 7.28 17.60
N THR A 136 -8.94 6.93 18.71
CA THR A 136 -9.24 5.54 19.05
C THR A 136 -10.72 5.36 19.28
N LEU A 137 -11.24 4.19 18.92
CA LEU A 137 -12.58 3.76 19.26
C LEU A 137 -12.50 2.48 20.09
N THR A 138 -13.46 2.27 20.97
CA THR A 138 -13.64 1.02 21.71
C THR A 138 -14.89 0.31 21.21
N ARG A 139 -15.01 -1.00 21.48
CA ARG A 139 -16.17 -1.84 21.12
C ARG A 139 -16.52 -1.83 19.61
N PRO A 140 -15.69 -2.38 18.70
CA PRO A 140 -14.38 -2.99 18.91
C PRO A 140 -13.25 -1.96 19.02
N SER A 141 -12.12 -2.38 19.60
CA SER A 141 -10.89 -1.58 19.74
C SER A 141 -10.31 -1.24 18.37
N ARG A 142 -10.20 0.04 18.06
CA ARG A 142 -9.71 0.53 16.77
C ARG A 142 -8.77 1.71 16.96
N VAL A 143 -7.71 1.77 16.17
CA VAL A 143 -6.97 3.00 15.90
C VAL A 143 -7.40 3.50 14.53
N VAL A 144 -7.84 4.76 14.48
CA VAL A 144 -8.35 5.40 13.27
C VAL A 144 -7.41 6.53 12.88
N VAL A 145 -7.03 6.55 11.62
CA VAL A 145 -6.27 7.63 10.97
C VAL A 145 -7.18 8.22 9.89
N ASP A 146 -7.75 9.39 10.18
CA ASP A 146 -8.55 10.14 9.21
C ASP A 146 -7.65 11.12 8.46
N LEU A 147 -7.65 11.06 7.13
CA LEU A 147 -6.85 11.90 6.25
C LEU A 147 -7.76 12.82 5.46
N VAL A 148 -7.47 14.13 5.44
CA VAL A 148 -8.33 15.12 4.77
C VAL A 148 -8.15 15.04 3.24
N THR A 149 -9.20 14.64 2.52
CA THR A 149 -9.21 14.44 1.06
C THR A 149 -10.23 15.32 0.33
N ARG A 150 -10.37 16.58 0.76
CA ARG A 150 -11.30 17.58 0.18
C ARG A 150 -10.92 18.11 -1.21
N TYR A 151 -9.87 17.57 -1.83
CA TYR A 151 -9.47 17.97 -3.18
C TYR A 151 -10.26 17.20 -4.24
N ARG A 152 -10.44 17.83 -5.39
CA ARG A 152 -11.07 17.20 -6.54
C ARG A 152 -10.23 16.04 -7.06
N THR A 153 -10.90 14.93 -7.38
CA THR A 153 -10.33 13.84 -8.18
C THR A 153 -11.14 13.62 -9.45
N VAL A 154 -10.55 12.96 -10.42
CA VAL A 154 -11.22 12.47 -11.62
C VAL A 154 -10.98 10.97 -11.76
N PRO A 155 -11.92 10.20 -12.33
CA PRO A 155 -11.69 8.79 -12.59
C PRO A 155 -10.65 8.62 -13.71
N ALA A 156 -9.69 7.75 -13.50
CA ALA A 156 -8.80 7.21 -14.52
C ALA A 156 -8.83 5.68 -14.47
N ARG A 157 -8.58 5.05 -15.62
CA ARG A 157 -8.53 3.59 -15.73
C ARG A 157 -7.13 3.08 -15.46
N ALA A 158 -6.99 2.05 -14.63
CA ALA A 158 -5.79 1.21 -14.59
C ALA A 158 -6.14 -0.14 -15.22
N TYR A 159 -5.28 -0.65 -16.10
CA TYR A 159 -5.52 -1.90 -16.83
C TYR A 159 -4.67 -3.01 -16.24
N PHE A 160 -5.32 -4.07 -15.77
CA PHE A 160 -4.67 -5.22 -15.15
C PHE A 160 -4.87 -6.48 -15.98
N LEU A 161 -3.91 -7.41 -15.94
CA LEU A 161 -4.08 -8.75 -16.48
C LEU A 161 -5.35 -9.40 -15.91
N ASN A 162 -6.21 -9.90 -16.79
CA ASN A 162 -7.32 -10.76 -16.45
C ASN A 162 -6.90 -12.22 -16.68
N THR A 163 -6.68 -12.98 -15.60
CA THR A 163 -6.13 -14.34 -15.72
C THR A 163 -7.06 -15.29 -16.46
N ALA A 164 -8.37 -15.13 -16.33
CA ALA A 164 -9.33 -15.97 -17.05
C ALA A 164 -9.27 -15.71 -18.57
N ALA A 165 -9.22 -14.43 -18.96
CA ALA A 165 -9.08 -14.03 -20.37
C ALA A 165 -7.75 -14.51 -20.97
N TYR A 166 -6.65 -14.35 -20.21
CA TYR A 166 -5.32 -14.80 -20.63
C TYR A 166 -5.25 -16.32 -20.82
N ASN A 167 -5.72 -17.10 -19.84
CA ASN A 167 -5.66 -18.57 -19.89
C ASN A 167 -6.52 -19.17 -21.00
N THR A 168 -7.55 -18.45 -21.46
CA THR A 168 -8.45 -18.88 -22.55
C THR A 168 -8.08 -18.28 -23.90
N GLY A 169 -7.02 -17.47 -23.99
CA GLY A 169 -6.65 -16.77 -25.22
C GLY A 169 -7.65 -15.69 -25.67
N ARG A 170 -8.60 -15.29 -24.80
CA ARG A 170 -9.62 -14.29 -25.13
C ARG A 170 -9.06 -12.87 -24.99
N ARG A 171 -8.82 -12.19 -26.11
CA ARG A 171 -8.39 -10.78 -26.12
C ARG A 171 -9.58 -9.81 -25.88
N PRO A 172 -9.37 -8.64 -25.25
CA PRO A 172 -8.12 -8.18 -24.65
C PRO A 172 -7.78 -8.95 -23.35
N TYR A 173 -6.48 -9.20 -23.12
CA TYR A 173 -6.01 -9.87 -21.89
C TYR A 173 -6.07 -8.97 -20.65
N THR A 174 -6.34 -7.67 -20.82
CA THR A 174 -6.48 -6.73 -19.71
C THR A 174 -7.93 -6.36 -19.44
N THR A 175 -8.22 -6.04 -18.19
CA THR A 175 -9.49 -5.44 -17.75
C THR A 175 -9.21 -4.10 -17.08
N ALA A 176 -9.98 -3.09 -17.47
CA ALA A 176 -9.88 -1.75 -16.90
C ALA A 176 -10.65 -1.66 -15.58
N VAL A 177 -10.06 -1.00 -14.60
CA VAL A 177 -10.72 -0.64 -13.33
C VAL A 177 -10.54 0.84 -13.05
N GLN A 178 -11.55 1.47 -12.45
CA GLN A 178 -11.53 2.90 -12.18
C GLN A 178 -10.76 3.23 -10.91
N ARG A 179 -10.05 4.36 -10.95
CA ARG A 179 -9.20 4.87 -9.87
C ARG A 179 -9.32 6.38 -9.78
N PRO A 180 -9.52 6.95 -8.58
CA PRO A 180 -9.48 8.40 -8.42
C PRO A 180 -8.04 8.91 -8.56
N VAL A 181 -7.83 9.94 -9.37
CA VAL A 181 -6.54 10.59 -9.55
C VAL A 181 -6.67 12.11 -9.44
N ILE A 182 -5.60 12.77 -8.99
CA ILE A 182 -5.59 14.23 -8.77
C ILE A 182 -5.16 14.91 -10.09
N PRO A 183 -6.00 15.80 -10.68
CA PRO A 183 -5.60 16.62 -11.82
C PRO A 183 -4.61 17.73 -11.39
N PRO A 184 -3.77 18.26 -12.31
CA PRO A 184 -3.75 17.98 -13.74
C PRO A 184 -2.90 16.76 -14.13
N ALA A 185 -2.12 16.19 -13.20
CA ALA A 185 -1.19 15.08 -13.45
C ALA A 185 -1.89 13.71 -13.57
N THR A 186 -3.01 13.64 -14.29
CA THR A 186 -3.89 12.45 -14.35
C THR A 186 -3.21 11.23 -14.93
N ALA A 187 -2.35 11.39 -15.94
CA ALA A 187 -1.59 10.28 -16.53
C ALA A 187 -0.56 9.70 -15.55
N TYR A 188 0.12 10.56 -14.79
CA TYR A 188 1.03 10.14 -13.73
C TYR A 188 0.28 9.42 -12.62
N GLY A 189 -0.83 9.99 -12.15
CA GLY A 189 -1.70 9.35 -11.16
C GLY A 189 -2.24 8.00 -11.64
N ALA A 190 -2.68 7.87 -12.89
CA ALA A 190 -3.16 6.61 -13.45
C ALA A 190 -2.06 5.53 -13.42
N LEU A 191 -0.82 5.92 -13.75
CA LEU A 191 0.33 5.03 -13.69
C LEU A 191 0.68 4.63 -12.25
N GLN A 192 0.64 5.56 -11.29
CA GLN A 192 0.76 5.20 -9.86
C GLN A 192 -0.31 4.18 -9.47
N ARG A 193 -1.56 4.38 -9.87
CA ARG A 193 -2.65 3.45 -9.53
C ARG A 193 -2.46 2.07 -10.18
N LEU A 194 -1.87 2.00 -11.38
CA LEU A 194 -1.44 0.75 -11.99
C LEU A 194 -0.36 0.06 -11.14
N PHE A 195 0.72 0.76 -10.79
CA PHE A 195 1.80 0.19 -9.97
C PHE A 195 1.38 -0.18 -8.55
N ALA A 196 0.33 0.44 -8.02
CA ALA A 196 -0.28 0.02 -6.77
C ALA A 196 -0.92 -1.37 -6.91
N GLY A 197 -1.33 -1.78 -8.12
CA GLY A 197 -1.93 -3.07 -8.39
C GLY A 197 -3.45 -3.12 -8.13
N PRO A 198 -4.09 -4.26 -8.37
CA PRO A 198 -5.49 -4.46 -8.06
C PRO A 198 -5.75 -4.45 -6.55
N THR A 199 -6.94 -4.01 -6.16
CA THR A 199 -7.50 -4.14 -4.81
C THR A 199 -7.70 -5.62 -4.45
N GLN A 200 -7.98 -5.93 -3.19
CA GLN A 200 -8.19 -7.32 -2.75
C GLN A 200 -9.40 -7.95 -3.46
N THR A 201 -10.49 -7.19 -3.61
CA THR A 201 -11.69 -7.65 -4.32
C THR A 201 -11.41 -7.95 -5.78
N GLU A 202 -10.70 -7.07 -6.47
CA GLU A 202 -10.32 -7.27 -7.88
C GLU A 202 -9.35 -8.47 -8.04
N LYS A 203 -8.45 -8.68 -7.07
CA LYS A 203 -7.62 -9.90 -7.04
C LYS A 203 -8.47 -11.16 -6.89
N ALA A 204 -9.49 -11.14 -6.03
CA ALA A 204 -10.42 -12.25 -5.89
C ALA A 204 -11.18 -12.53 -7.20
N GLN A 205 -11.41 -11.50 -8.01
CA GLN A 205 -12.00 -11.59 -9.36
C GLN A 205 -11.01 -12.04 -10.45
N GLY A 206 -9.77 -12.38 -10.11
CA GLY A 206 -8.75 -12.84 -11.06
C GLY A 206 -7.92 -11.74 -11.73
N LEU A 207 -8.03 -10.48 -11.30
CA LEU A 207 -7.14 -9.43 -11.81
C LEU A 207 -5.75 -9.52 -11.16
N ARG A 208 -4.70 -9.38 -11.96
CA ARG A 208 -3.29 -9.43 -11.53
C ARG A 208 -2.52 -8.27 -12.14
N PHE A 209 -1.51 -7.80 -11.42
CA PHE A 209 -0.53 -6.85 -11.95
C PHE A 209 0.74 -7.62 -12.33
N VAL A 210 1.20 -7.48 -13.57
CA VAL A 210 2.41 -8.12 -14.08
C VAL A 210 3.53 -7.10 -14.08
N SER A 211 4.38 -7.14 -13.07
CA SER A 211 5.42 -6.11 -12.92
C SER A 211 6.60 -6.25 -13.87
N SER A 212 6.82 -7.44 -14.47
CA SER A 212 8.04 -7.73 -15.24
C SER A 212 9.32 -7.34 -14.47
N LYS A 213 9.36 -7.64 -13.17
CA LYS A 213 10.39 -7.25 -12.19
C LYS A 213 10.63 -5.74 -12.01
N ALA A 214 9.78 -4.88 -12.60
CA ALA A 214 9.80 -3.45 -12.31
C ALA A 214 9.42 -3.22 -10.83
N THR A 215 10.15 -2.32 -10.17
CA THR A 215 9.87 -1.92 -8.78
C THR A 215 9.04 -0.64 -8.69
N GLY A 216 8.81 0.02 -9.83
CA GLY A 216 8.16 1.32 -9.94
C GLY A 216 8.53 2.01 -11.26
N PHE A 217 8.37 3.33 -11.27
CA PHE A 217 8.82 4.20 -12.35
C PHE A 217 9.37 5.50 -11.74
N SER A 218 10.47 6.01 -12.29
CA SER A 218 11.16 7.20 -11.80
C SER A 218 10.62 8.47 -12.45
N LYS A 219 10.09 8.36 -13.67
CA LYS A 219 9.68 9.52 -14.46
C LYS A 219 8.60 9.17 -15.48
N LEU A 220 7.67 10.10 -15.66
CA LEU A 220 6.74 10.15 -16.78
C LEU A 220 6.79 11.55 -17.39
N THR A 221 6.93 11.64 -18.71
CA THR A 221 6.75 12.91 -19.44
C THR A 221 5.75 12.72 -20.56
N VAL A 222 4.91 13.72 -20.80
CA VAL A 222 3.95 13.71 -21.92
C VAL A 222 4.20 14.98 -22.73
N LYS A 223 4.70 14.84 -23.95
CA LYS A 223 5.00 15.96 -24.85
C LYS A 223 4.70 15.57 -26.29
N HIS A 224 4.01 16.45 -27.01
CA HIS A 224 3.65 16.28 -28.43
C HIS A 224 3.00 14.92 -28.73
N GLY A 225 2.04 14.48 -27.91
CA GLY A 225 1.38 13.19 -28.12
C GLY A 225 2.14 11.96 -27.63
N ILE A 226 3.36 12.11 -27.10
CA ILE A 226 4.23 10.99 -26.72
C ILE A 226 4.42 10.96 -25.21
N ALA A 227 3.97 9.88 -24.57
CA ALA A 227 4.26 9.56 -23.18
C ALA A 227 5.56 8.76 -23.09
N ARG A 228 6.52 9.21 -22.27
CA ARG A 228 7.78 8.52 -21.98
C ARG A 228 7.80 8.09 -20.52
N VAL A 229 7.85 6.79 -20.26
CA VAL A 229 7.85 6.18 -18.93
C VAL A 229 9.22 5.56 -18.67
N TYR A 230 9.83 5.89 -17.53
CA TYR A 230 11.13 5.33 -17.13
C TYR A 230 10.93 4.38 -15.95
N LEU A 231 11.07 3.09 -16.18
CA LEU A 231 10.88 2.05 -15.18
C LEU A 231 12.07 1.98 -14.22
N THR A 232 11.81 1.53 -12.99
CA THR A 232 12.86 1.23 -12.01
C THR A 232 12.96 -0.27 -11.75
N GLY A 233 14.12 -0.72 -11.28
CA GLY A 233 14.40 -2.14 -11.01
C GLY A 233 15.03 -2.87 -12.19
N ARG A 234 15.29 -4.17 -12.01
CA ARG A 234 15.87 -5.04 -13.05
C ARG A 234 14.75 -5.60 -13.93
N VAL A 235 14.21 -4.73 -14.78
CA VAL A 235 13.08 -5.05 -15.66
C VAL A 235 13.44 -6.21 -16.59
N THR A 236 12.54 -7.18 -16.72
CA THR A 236 12.67 -8.28 -17.67
C THR A 236 11.31 -8.91 -17.98
N GLY A 237 11.05 -9.19 -19.25
CA GLY A 237 9.90 -9.96 -19.73
C GLY A 237 10.05 -11.46 -19.46
N GLY A 238 11.28 -11.94 -19.29
CA GLY A 238 11.57 -13.36 -19.00
C GLY A 238 11.07 -14.32 -20.07
N GLY A 239 11.01 -13.88 -21.33
CA GLY A 239 10.46 -14.65 -22.43
C GLY A 239 8.92 -14.66 -22.53
N SER A 240 8.25 -13.78 -21.78
CA SER A 240 6.78 -13.78 -21.71
C SER A 240 6.14 -12.96 -22.83
N ALA A 241 5.11 -13.53 -23.45
CA ALA A 241 4.24 -12.83 -24.39
C ALA A 241 3.33 -11.75 -23.75
N PHE A 242 3.31 -11.64 -22.42
CA PHE A 242 2.59 -10.59 -21.70
C PHE A 242 3.51 -9.93 -20.67
N THR A 243 3.68 -8.61 -20.76
CA THR A 243 4.55 -7.85 -19.88
C THR A 243 3.86 -6.64 -19.30
N ILE A 244 4.54 -5.94 -18.39
CA ILE A 244 4.08 -4.65 -17.85
C ILE A 244 3.75 -3.62 -18.96
N ALA A 245 4.34 -3.75 -20.16
CA ALA A 245 4.03 -2.88 -21.28
C ALA A 245 2.58 -3.02 -21.77
N ASP A 246 2.00 -4.21 -21.67
CA ASP A 246 0.61 -4.51 -22.05
C ASP A 246 -0.40 -3.90 -21.08
N GLU A 247 0.04 -3.54 -19.88
CA GLU A 247 -0.74 -2.83 -18.86
C GLU A 247 -0.53 -1.31 -18.94
N ILE A 248 0.71 -0.85 -19.14
CA ILE A 248 1.08 0.57 -19.22
C ILE A 248 0.47 1.25 -20.46
N ARG A 249 0.56 0.61 -21.63
CA ARG A 249 0.06 1.19 -22.90
C ARG A 249 -1.41 1.58 -22.83
N PRO A 250 -2.37 0.68 -22.56
CA PRO A 250 -3.78 1.06 -22.49
C PRO A 250 -4.07 2.02 -21.32
N THR A 251 -3.33 1.92 -20.20
CA THR A 251 -3.44 2.86 -19.08
C THR A 251 -3.09 4.30 -19.49
N LEU A 252 -2.10 4.51 -20.35
CA LEU A 252 -1.73 5.86 -20.81
C LEU A 252 -2.52 6.30 -22.05
N LYS A 253 -2.79 5.40 -22.99
CA LYS A 253 -3.56 5.69 -24.22
C LYS A 253 -5.04 5.99 -23.97
N GLN A 254 -5.53 5.81 -22.74
CA GLN A 254 -6.85 6.29 -22.35
C GLN A 254 -7.00 7.81 -22.47
N PHE A 255 -5.90 8.57 -22.35
CA PHE A 255 -5.90 10.01 -22.41
C PHE A 255 -5.76 10.44 -23.88
N PRO A 256 -6.72 11.19 -24.46
CA PRO A 256 -6.71 11.52 -25.89
C PRO A 256 -5.46 12.27 -26.36
N SER A 257 -4.77 12.97 -25.44
CA SER A 257 -3.52 13.69 -25.67
C SER A 257 -2.29 12.77 -25.76
N ILE A 258 -2.41 11.47 -25.49
CA ILE A 258 -1.34 10.47 -25.59
C ILE A 258 -1.65 9.54 -26.77
N LYS A 259 -0.88 9.69 -27.85
CA LYS A 259 -0.97 8.87 -29.07
C LYS A 259 0.03 7.72 -29.06
N TRP A 260 1.20 7.95 -28.47
CA TRP A 260 2.31 6.99 -28.44
C TRP A 260 2.88 6.84 -27.04
N VAL A 261 3.31 5.64 -26.68
CA VAL A 261 3.92 5.32 -25.40
C VAL A 261 5.29 4.70 -25.61
N LYS A 262 6.32 5.37 -25.08
CA LYS A 262 7.71 4.90 -25.05
C LYS A 262 8.04 4.47 -23.63
N ILE A 263 8.30 3.19 -23.43
CA ILE A 263 8.70 2.61 -22.16
C ILE A 263 10.21 2.43 -22.18
N TYR A 264 10.87 2.92 -21.14
CA TYR A 264 12.31 2.82 -20.94
C TYR A 264 12.59 1.94 -19.72
N ASP A 265 13.66 1.16 -19.76
CA ASP A 265 14.17 0.46 -18.59
C ASP A 265 14.93 1.39 -17.62
N ALA A 266 15.50 0.82 -16.57
CA ALA A 266 16.25 1.58 -15.56
C ALA A 266 17.56 2.18 -16.09
N ALA A 267 18.09 1.71 -17.23
CA ALA A 267 19.23 2.29 -17.91
C ALA A 267 18.83 3.44 -18.86
N GLY A 268 17.53 3.72 -19.00
CA GLY A 268 17.04 4.76 -19.90
C GLY A 268 17.02 4.32 -21.36
N THR A 269 16.94 3.02 -21.63
CA THR A 269 16.95 2.44 -22.98
C THR A 269 15.56 2.05 -23.44
N THR A 270 15.25 2.27 -24.71
CA THR A 270 14.07 1.75 -25.43
C THR A 270 14.46 1.53 -26.89
N GLN A 271 13.83 0.59 -27.59
CA GLN A 271 14.25 0.24 -28.96
C GLN A 271 14.05 1.38 -29.97
N GLN A 272 12.92 2.09 -29.88
CA GLN A 272 12.58 3.21 -30.76
C GLN A 272 12.32 4.48 -29.94
N PRO A 273 13.36 5.22 -29.52
CA PRO A 273 13.21 6.37 -28.62
C PRO A 273 12.50 7.58 -29.25
N THR A 274 12.48 7.65 -30.58
CA THR A 274 11.90 8.74 -31.37
C THR A 274 10.76 8.23 -32.27
N GLY A 275 10.13 9.12 -33.03
CA GLY A 275 9.09 8.77 -33.99
C GLY A 275 7.70 8.51 -33.40
N HIS A 276 6.76 8.24 -34.29
CA HIS A 276 5.33 8.07 -34.03
C HIS A 276 4.98 6.58 -33.91
N SER A 277 5.53 5.92 -32.90
CA SER A 277 5.30 4.51 -32.60
C SER A 277 5.33 4.26 -31.09
N ASP A 278 4.71 3.19 -30.62
CA ASP A 278 5.00 2.71 -29.27
C ASP A 278 6.38 2.04 -29.23
N SER A 279 7.02 1.99 -28.06
CA SER A 279 8.32 1.34 -27.90
C SER A 279 8.46 0.74 -26.51
N ILE A 280 9.17 -0.39 -26.43
CA ILE A 280 9.58 -1.05 -25.19
C ILE A 280 11.10 -1.28 -25.21
N PRO A 281 11.76 -1.41 -24.05
CA PRO A 281 13.14 -1.88 -24.00
C PRO A 281 13.23 -3.33 -24.47
N GLN A 282 14.38 -3.73 -25.01
CA GLN A 282 14.65 -5.12 -25.41
C GLN A 282 14.47 -6.09 -24.24
N SER A 283 14.72 -5.64 -23.00
CA SER A 283 14.50 -6.45 -21.80
C SER A 283 13.05 -6.90 -21.60
N LEU A 284 12.08 -6.25 -22.23
CA LEU A 284 10.66 -6.62 -22.19
C LEU A 284 10.19 -7.37 -23.44
N GLU A 285 11.07 -7.69 -24.39
CA GLU A 285 10.70 -8.56 -25.50
C GLU A 285 10.41 -9.99 -24.99
N PRO A 286 9.49 -10.72 -25.65
CA PRO A 286 9.25 -12.14 -25.43
C PRO A 286 10.45 -13.03 -25.79
#